data_AF-A0A2G9Z466-F1
#
_entry.id   AF-A0A2G9Z466-F1
#
_cell.length_a   1.000
_cell.length_b   1.000
_cell.length_c   1.000
_cell.angle_alpha   90.00
_cell.angle_beta   90.00
_cell.angle_gamma   90.00
#
_symmetry.space_group_name_H-M   'P 1'
#
loop_
_entity.id
_entity.type
_entity.pdbx_description
1 polymer ?
#
loop_
_entity_poly.entity_id
_entity_poly.type
_entity_poly.pdbx_seq_one_letter_code
_entity_poly.pdbx_strand_id
1 'polypeptide(L)'
;MKPYESININAEKIASTIYSNIGEEMPSILSLLKWMEESFGIRIEVFYSENKLAEMHCSGLVHFEPTINGYRIWINSKDYGFRQNFTECHEIAHIIRNMSLKYGFSTGEIYSKWGEERFCDRFAAAFLMPADKFIHIWKTIKEPIYLKKA
;
A
#
# COMPACT_ATOMS: atom_id res chain seq x y z
N MET A 1 -1.35 12.06 -22.35
CA MET A 1 -1.14 11.74 -20.91
C MET A 1 0.04 10.80 -20.84
N LYS A 2 1.04 11.09 -20.00
CA LYS A 2 2.23 10.23 -19.92
C LYS A 2 1.82 8.90 -19.28
N PRO A 3 2.41 7.76 -19.70
CA PRO A 3 1.99 6.45 -19.20
C PRO A 3 2.02 6.26 -17.67
N TYR A 4 2.93 6.96 -16.99
CA TYR A 4 3.00 6.90 -15.52
C TYR A 4 1.89 7.71 -14.81
N GLU A 5 1.26 8.66 -15.49
CA GLU A 5 0.18 9.48 -14.91
C GLU A 5 -1.07 8.62 -14.71
N SER A 6 -1.41 7.75 -15.67
CA SER A 6 -2.55 6.83 -15.53
C SER A 6 -2.33 5.82 -14.40
N ILE A 7 -1.12 5.24 -14.30
CA ILE A 7 -0.78 4.31 -13.21
C ILE A 7 -0.98 4.98 -11.86
N ASN A 8 -0.46 6.21 -11.70
CA ASN A 8 -0.58 6.91 -10.43
C ASN A 8 -2.04 7.27 -10.10
N ILE A 9 -2.78 7.81 -11.08
CA ILE A 9 -4.19 8.18 -10.90
C ILE A 9 -5.01 6.96 -10.50
N ASN A 10 -4.75 5.80 -11.10
CA ASN A 10 -5.50 4.59 -10.79
C ASN A 10 -5.14 4.03 -9.41
N ALA A 11 -3.85 4.05 -9.04
CA ALA A 11 -3.44 3.67 -7.69
C ALA A 11 -4.09 4.57 -6.62
N GLU A 12 -4.09 5.89 -6.84
CA GLU A 12 -4.74 6.87 -5.95
C GLU A 12 -6.26 6.66 -5.86
N LYS A 13 -6.94 6.42 -6.99
CA LYS A 13 -8.38 6.13 -7.03
C LYS A 13 -8.75 4.86 -6.29
N ILE A 14 -7.99 3.78 -6.47
CA ILE A 14 -8.23 2.50 -5.79
C ILE A 14 -7.99 2.67 -4.30
N ALA A 15 -6.87 3.29 -3.90
CA ALA A 15 -6.58 3.59 -2.51
C ALA A 15 -7.72 4.39 -1.87
N SER A 16 -8.16 5.48 -2.51
CA SER A 16 -9.27 6.31 -2.02
C SER A 16 -10.58 5.54 -1.92
N THR A 17 -10.91 4.71 -2.89
CA THR A 17 -12.15 3.91 -2.88
C THR A 17 -12.16 2.92 -1.73
N ILE A 18 -11.04 2.20 -1.53
CA ILE A 18 -10.89 1.26 -0.42
C ILE A 18 -10.94 2.00 0.92
N TYR A 19 -10.22 3.12 1.03
CA TYR A 19 -10.19 3.95 2.22
C TYR A 19 -11.61 4.39 2.64
N SER A 20 -12.44 4.82 1.68
CA SER A 20 -13.85 5.16 1.95
C SER A 20 -14.71 3.95 2.31
N ASN A 21 -14.47 2.79 1.69
CA ASN A 21 -15.24 1.57 1.94
C ASN A 21 -14.94 0.91 3.30
N ILE A 22 -13.75 1.15 3.88
CA ILE A 22 -13.44 0.73 5.25
C ILE A 22 -14.36 1.45 6.25
N GLY A 23 -14.81 2.67 5.94
CA GLY A 23 -15.80 3.39 6.74
C GLY A 23 -15.27 4.00 8.05
N GLU A 24 -13.97 3.91 8.30
CA GLU A 24 -13.31 4.58 9.42
C GLU A 24 -12.91 6.01 9.03
N GLU A 25 -12.75 6.89 10.02
CA GLU A 25 -12.21 8.23 9.76
C GLU A 25 -10.74 8.13 9.31
N MET A 26 -9.91 7.36 10.02
CA MET A 26 -8.49 7.15 9.70
C MET A 26 -8.15 5.65 9.70
N PRO A 27 -8.55 4.90 8.66
CA PRO A 27 -8.20 3.50 8.45
C PRO A 27 -6.75 3.18 8.77
N SER A 28 -6.57 2.19 9.64
CA SER A 28 -5.26 1.61 9.91
C SER A 28 -4.88 0.57 8.83
N ILE A 29 -3.61 0.16 8.79
CA ILE A 29 -3.19 -0.97 7.94
C ILE A 29 -3.93 -2.26 8.37
N LEU A 30 -4.19 -2.44 9.67
CA LEU A 30 -5.01 -3.55 10.17
C LEU A 30 -6.44 -3.51 9.61
N SER A 31 -7.03 -2.32 9.50
CA SER A 31 -8.36 -2.14 8.92
C SER A 31 -8.36 -2.47 7.42
N LEU A 32 -7.29 -2.10 6.71
CA LEU A 32 -7.08 -2.48 5.31
C LEU A 32 -6.97 -4.00 5.14
N LEU A 33 -6.17 -4.67 5.98
CA LEU A 33 -6.01 -6.14 5.95
C LEU A 33 -7.35 -6.84 6.16
N LYS A 34 -8.10 -6.47 7.21
CA LYS A 34 -9.42 -7.05 7.49
C LYS A 34 -10.39 -6.84 6.33
N TRP A 35 -10.47 -5.61 5.81
CA TRP A 35 -11.32 -5.30 4.66
C TRP A 35 -10.97 -6.17 3.45
N MET A 36 -9.68 -6.43 3.21
CA MET A 36 -9.25 -7.31 2.13
C MET A 36 -9.60 -8.77 2.35
N GLU A 37 -9.35 -9.30 3.53
CA GLU A 37 -9.71 -10.69 3.88
C GLU A 37 -11.21 -10.92 3.70
N GLU A 38 -12.04 -9.98 4.17
CA GLU A 38 -13.50 -10.02 4.04
C GLU A 38 -13.96 -9.85 2.59
N SER A 39 -13.42 -8.85 1.87
CA SER A 39 -13.86 -8.53 0.50
C SER A 39 -13.47 -9.58 -0.53
N PHE A 40 -12.34 -10.26 -0.32
CA PHE A 40 -11.81 -11.24 -1.27
C PHE A 40 -11.90 -12.69 -0.81
N GLY A 41 -12.34 -12.95 0.44
CA GLY A 41 -12.41 -14.30 0.99
C GLY A 41 -11.06 -15.01 1.06
N ILE A 42 -9.99 -14.25 1.33
CA ILE A 42 -8.60 -14.74 1.47
C ILE A 42 -8.11 -14.55 2.90
N ARG A 43 -7.02 -15.22 3.25
CA ARG A 43 -6.28 -14.95 4.48
C ARG A 43 -4.98 -14.19 4.20
N ILE A 44 -4.60 -13.27 5.06
CA ILE A 44 -3.33 -12.53 4.96
C ILE A 44 -2.61 -12.60 6.31
N GLU A 45 -1.41 -13.17 6.30
CA GLU A 45 -0.57 -13.25 7.50
C GLU A 45 0.66 -12.35 7.35
N VAL A 46 0.89 -11.45 8.30
CA VAL A 46 2.04 -10.54 8.31
C VAL A 46 3.06 -10.99 9.35
N PHE A 47 4.31 -11.12 8.92
CA PHE A 47 5.43 -11.54 9.76
C PHE A 47 6.54 -10.49 9.73
N TYR A 48 7.10 -10.21 10.90
CA TYR A 48 8.24 -9.31 11.05
C TYR A 48 9.48 -10.15 11.30
N SER A 49 10.48 -10.07 10.40
CA SER A 49 11.66 -10.94 10.46
C SER A 49 12.96 -10.19 10.15
N GLU A 50 13.99 -10.46 10.93
CA GLU A 50 15.33 -9.89 10.73
C GLU A 50 16.17 -10.68 9.71
N ASN A 51 16.05 -12.02 9.70
CA ASN A 51 17.04 -12.88 9.06
C ASN A 51 16.70 -13.18 7.59
N LYS A 52 15.43 -13.46 7.30
CA LYS A 52 15.02 -13.93 5.96
C LYS A 52 15.13 -12.83 4.89
N LEU A 53 14.91 -11.57 5.27
CA LEU A 53 14.88 -10.44 4.33
C LEU A 53 16.23 -9.73 4.21
N ALA A 54 17.05 -9.76 5.26
CA ALA A 54 18.39 -9.19 5.24
C ALA A 54 19.30 -9.91 4.22
N GLU A 55 19.19 -11.23 4.11
CA GLU A 55 19.92 -12.04 3.12
C GLU A 55 19.49 -11.73 1.68
N MET A 56 18.22 -11.36 1.48
CA MET A 56 17.66 -11.01 0.17
C MET A 56 17.82 -9.53 -0.17
N HIS A 57 18.39 -8.72 0.74
CA HIS A 57 18.53 -7.27 0.61
C HIS A 57 17.21 -6.56 0.24
N CYS A 58 16.08 -7.01 0.80
CA CYS A 58 14.77 -6.41 0.55
C CYS A 58 14.09 -5.95 1.86
N SER A 59 13.14 -5.03 1.75
CA SER A 59 12.36 -4.52 2.89
C SER A 59 11.09 -5.32 3.13
N GLY A 60 10.52 -5.86 2.07
CA GLY A 60 9.26 -6.59 2.09
C GLY A 60 9.29 -7.75 1.10
N LEU A 61 8.41 -8.72 1.34
CA LEU A 61 8.13 -9.81 0.43
C LEU A 61 6.70 -10.29 0.64
N VAL A 62 5.96 -10.42 -0.46
CA VAL A 62 4.67 -11.11 -0.47
C VAL A 62 4.73 -12.42 -1.25
N HIS A 63 4.07 -13.45 -0.73
CA HIS A 63 3.94 -14.75 -1.39
C HIS A 63 2.54 -15.33 -1.21
N PHE A 64 1.98 -15.92 -2.26
CA PHE A 64 0.74 -16.69 -2.14
C PHE A 64 1.01 -18.06 -1.51
N GLU A 65 0.32 -18.37 -0.43
CA GLU A 65 0.41 -19.63 0.30
C GLU A 65 -0.88 -20.46 0.08
N PRO A 66 -0.83 -21.51 -0.77
CA PRO A 66 -2.01 -22.31 -1.08
C PRO A 66 -2.62 -23.00 0.14
N THR A 67 -1.82 -23.37 1.14
CA THR A 67 -2.31 -24.11 2.31
C THR A 67 -3.26 -23.30 3.19
N ILE A 68 -3.16 -21.97 3.17
CA ILE A 68 -4.07 -21.07 3.90
C ILE A 68 -5.05 -20.36 2.97
N ASN A 69 -5.05 -20.70 1.67
CA ASN A 69 -5.79 -19.99 0.62
C ASN A 69 -5.60 -18.46 0.71
N GLY A 70 -4.35 -18.01 0.75
CA GLY A 70 -4.04 -16.65 1.15
C GLY A 70 -2.63 -16.21 0.84
N TYR A 71 -2.21 -15.10 1.47
CA TYR A 71 -0.89 -14.51 1.28
C TYR A 71 -0.14 -14.42 2.59
N ARG A 72 1.17 -14.57 2.51
CA ARG A 72 2.10 -14.25 3.60
C ARG A 72 2.92 -13.05 3.19
N ILE A 73 2.97 -12.06 4.06
CA ILE A 73 3.78 -10.85 3.94
C ILE A 73 4.89 -10.94 4.98
N TRP A 74 6.13 -10.75 4.55
CA TRP A 74 7.26 -10.57 5.46
C TRP A 74 7.75 -9.13 5.37
N ILE A 75 7.95 -8.50 6.52
CA ILE A 75 8.48 -7.14 6.67
C ILE A 75 9.80 -7.19 7.42
N ASN A 76 10.79 -6.44 6.94
CA ASN A 76 12.10 -6.37 7.56
C ASN A 76 11.99 -5.62 8.89
N SER A 77 12.14 -6.34 10.00
CA SER A 77 11.98 -5.76 11.33
C SER A 77 13.11 -4.81 11.73
N LYS A 78 14.20 -4.72 10.95
CA LYS A 78 15.27 -3.73 11.14
C LYS A 78 14.94 -2.36 10.57
N ASP A 79 13.91 -2.27 9.72
CA ASP A 79 13.48 -0.99 9.18
C ASP A 79 12.79 -0.13 10.25
N TYR A 80 12.88 1.19 10.15
CA TYR A 80 12.13 2.08 11.04
C TYR A 80 10.62 1.88 10.90
N GLY A 81 9.85 2.07 11.97
CA GLY A 81 8.40 1.79 11.97
C GLY A 81 7.62 2.48 10.84
N PHE A 82 7.94 3.72 10.47
CA PHE A 82 7.31 4.38 9.32
C PHE A 82 7.62 3.69 7.98
N ARG A 83 8.83 3.14 7.83
CA ARG A 83 9.25 2.40 6.63
C ARG A 83 8.62 1.02 6.60
N GLN A 84 8.47 0.36 7.75
CA GLN A 84 7.73 -0.89 7.89
C GLN A 84 6.27 -0.71 7.47
N ASN A 85 5.60 0.34 7.97
CA ASN A 85 4.22 0.67 7.59
C ASN A 85 4.07 0.92 6.08
N PHE A 86 4.99 1.67 5.48
CA PHE A 86 4.98 1.90 4.04
C PHE A 86 5.17 0.59 3.26
N THR A 87 6.14 -0.22 3.67
CA THR A 87 6.43 -1.51 3.05
C THR A 87 5.24 -2.46 3.17
N GLU A 88 4.62 -2.56 4.34
CA GLU A 88 3.44 -3.40 4.54
C GLU A 88 2.29 -2.98 3.62
N CYS A 89 2.01 -1.68 3.53
CA CYS A 89 0.99 -1.17 2.61
C CYS A 89 1.35 -1.39 1.14
N HIS A 90 2.65 -1.32 0.78
CA HIS A 90 3.15 -1.65 -0.55
C HIS A 90 2.96 -3.13 -0.90
N GLU A 91 3.31 -4.06 0.01
CA GLU A 91 3.10 -5.50 -0.19
C GLU A 91 1.61 -5.86 -0.30
N ILE A 92 0.75 -5.17 0.47
CA ILE A 92 -0.71 -5.28 0.34
C ILE A 92 -1.18 -4.83 -1.06
N ALA A 93 -0.59 -3.77 -1.62
CA ALA A 93 -0.93 -3.29 -2.95
C ALA A 93 -0.63 -4.31 -4.05
N HIS A 94 0.44 -5.11 -3.92
CA HIS A 94 0.71 -6.23 -4.83
C HIS A 94 -0.45 -7.24 -4.82
N ILE A 95 -1.01 -7.55 -3.65
CA ILE A 95 -2.16 -8.46 -3.54
C ILE A 95 -3.39 -7.86 -4.22
N ILE A 96 -3.74 -6.60 -3.91
CA ILE A 96 -4.90 -5.90 -4.49
C ILE A 96 -4.82 -5.92 -6.02
N ARG A 97 -3.64 -5.61 -6.56
CA ARG A 97 -3.39 -5.65 -7.99
C ARG A 97 -3.63 -7.04 -8.57
N ASN A 98 -3.07 -8.08 -7.97
CA ASN A 98 -3.17 -9.43 -8.51
C ASN A 98 -4.58 -10.03 -8.39
N MET A 99 -5.36 -9.61 -7.39
CA MET A 99 -6.74 -10.08 -7.16
C MET A 99 -7.78 -9.33 -8.01
N SER A 100 -7.74 -8.00 -8.03
CA SER A 100 -8.81 -7.17 -8.63
C SER A 100 -8.50 -6.70 -10.04
N LEU A 101 -7.21 -6.62 -10.42
CA LEU A 101 -6.79 -5.82 -11.56
C LEU A 101 -6.26 -6.62 -12.74
N LYS A 102 -6.34 -7.96 -12.68
CA LYS A 102 -6.06 -8.84 -13.82
C LYS A 102 -6.90 -8.52 -15.07
N TYR A 103 -8.03 -7.82 -14.91
CA TYR A 103 -8.98 -7.49 -15.98
C TYR A 103 -9.25 -5.97 -16.17
N GLY A 104 -8.60 -5.08 -15.40
CA GLY A 104 -8.97 -3.66 -15.32
C GLY A 104 -7.96 -2.64 -15.88
N PHE A 105 -6.73 -3.05 -16.18
CA PHE A 105 -5.72 -2.17 -16.78
C PHE A 105 -5.38 -2.61 -18.21
N SER A 106 -5.85 -1.85 -19.18
CA SER A 106 -5.71 -2.15 -20.60
C SER A 106 -4.38 -1.69 -21.23
N THR A 107 -3.35 -1.35 -20.43
CA THR A 107 -2.08 -0.84 -20.97
C THR A 107 -0.88 -1.57 -20.40
N GLY A 108 -0.02 -2.05 -21.31
CA GLY A 108 1.05 -3.04 -21.06
C GLY A 108 2.09 -2.67 -20.02
N GLU A 109 2.21 -1.39 -19.64
CA GLU A 109 3.25 -0.95 -18.70
C GLU A 109 3.01 -1.41 -17.25
N ILE A 110 1.76 -1.62 -16.81
CA ILE A 110 1.49 -2.16 -15.47
C ILE A 110 1.89 -3.63 -15.33
N TYR A 111 2.16 -4.31 -16.45
CA TYR A 111 2.69 -5.67 -16.49
C TYR A 111 4.23 -5.68 -16.55
N SER A 112 4.86 -4.51 -16.65
CA SER A 112 6.30 -4.39 -16.39
C SER A 112 6.55 -4.37 -14.89
N LYS A 113 7.67 -4.94 -14.45
CA LYS A 113 8.10 -4.86 -13.04
C LYS A 113 8.11 -3.40 -12.55
N TRP A 114 8.57 -2.48 -13.37
CA TRP A 114 8.60 -1.06 -13.01
C TRP A 114 7.22 -0.46 -12.77
N GLY A 115 6.25 -0.74 -13.65
CA GLY A 115 4.88 -0.25 -13.51
C GLY A 115 4.14 -0.86 -12.33
N GLU A 116 4.44 -2.12 -12.00
CA GLU A 116 3.93 -2.79 -10.81
C GLU A 116 4.43 -2.11 -9.52
N GLU A 117 5.73 -1.99 -9.35
CA GLU A 117 6.33 -1.32 -8.18
C GLU A 117 5.83 0.12 -8.05
N ARG A 118 5.72 0.84 -9.18
CA ARG A 118 5.22 2.21 -9.20
C ARG A 118 3.76 2.31 -8.75
N PHE A 119 2.93 1.35 -9.13
CA PHE A 119 1.55 1.27 -8.67
C PHE A 119 1.51 1.04 -7.15
N CYS A 120 2.29 0.07 -6.65
CA CYS A 120 2.35 -0.29 -5.23
C CYS A 120 2.83 0.87 -4.35
N ASP A 121 3.92 1.54 -4.74
CA ASP A 121 4.43 2.75 -4.08
C ASP A 121 3.37 3.86 -4.02
N ARG A 122 2.68 4.07 -5.15
CA ARG A 122 1.68 5.13 -5.23
C ARG A 122 0.44 4.81 -4.41
N PHE A 123 -0.01 3.55 -4.44
CA PHE A 123 -1.11 3.08 -3.61
C PHE A 123 -0.79 3.27 -2.13
N ALA A 124 0.39 2.81 -1.68
CA ALA A 124 0.82 2.91 -0.30
C ALA A 124 0.86 4.37 0.18
N ALA A 125 1.42 5.27 -0.62
CA ALA A 125 1.44 6.70 -0.33
C ALA A 125 0.02 7.28 -0.20
N ALA A 126 -0.86 6.96 -1.16
CA ALA A 126 -2.22 7.49 -1.20
C ALA A 126 -3.11 6.96 -0.06
N PHE A 127 -2.92 5.70 0.35
CA PHE A 127 -3.65 5.11 1.45
C PHE A 127 -3.18 5.65 2.81
N LEU A 128 -1.86 5.70 3.05
CA LEU A 128 -1.29 6.18 4.31
C LEU A 128 -1.44 7.70 4.49
N MET A 129 -1.47 8.45 3.39
CA MET A 129 -1.61 9.91 3.38
C MET A 129 -2.65 10.36 2.35
N PRO A 130 -3.96 10.19 2.62
CA PRO A 130 -5.00 10.62 1.70
C PRO A 130 -4.91 12.12 1.44
N ALA A 131 -4.95 12.50 0.15
CA ALA A 131 -4.70 13.88 -0.28
C ALA A 131 -5.60 14.88 0.43
N ASP A 132 -6.90 14.61 0.54
CA ASP A 132 -7.87 15.52 1.15
C ASP A 132 -7.56 15.78 2.63
N LYS A 133 -7.19 14.73 3.36
CA LYS A 133 -6.83 14.80 4.78
C LYS A 133 -5.51 15.51 4.97
N PHE A 134 -4.51 15.19 4.14
CA PHE A 134 -3.23 15.86 4.17
C PHE A 134 -3.39 17.36 3.92
N ILE A 135 -4.15 17.75 2.88
CA ILE A 135 -4.42 19.15 2.55
C ILE A 135 -5.19 19.84 3.68
N HIS A 136 -6.16 19.17 4.29
CA HIS A 136 -6.90 19.70 5.43
C HIS A 136 -5.97 19.99 6.61
N ILE A 137 -5.18 19.00 7.04
CA ILE A 137 -4.21 19.15 8.14
C ILE A 137 -3.19 20.25 7.81
N TRP A 138 -2.64 20.25 6.60
CA TRP A 138 -1.69 21.26 6.15
C TRP A 138 -2.25 22.69 6.27
N LYS A 139 -3.52 22.89 5.93
CA LYS A 139 -4.21 24.19 6.04
C LYS A 139 -4.56 24.57 7.47
N THR A 140 -4.65 23.62 8.40
CA THR A 140 -5.05 23.86 9.79
C THR A 140 -3.88 23.93 10.76
N ILE A 141 -2.68 23.48 10.38
CA ILE A 141 -1.45 23.66 11.16
C ILE A 141 -1.17 25.16 11.32
N LYS A 142 -1.28 25.64 12.56
CA LYS A 142 -0.97 27.03 12.95
C LYS A 142 0.23 27.14 13.89
N GLU A 143 0.81 26.01 14.30
CA GLU A 143 1.88 26.01 15.29
C GLU A 143 3.22 26.46 14.70
N PRO A 144 3.90 27.43 15.33
CA PRO A 144 5.16 27.98 14.82
C PRO A 144 6.29 26.94 14.63
N ILE A 145 6.28 25.85 15.39
CA ILE A 145 7.32 24.81 15.34
C ILE A 145 7.31 24.05 14.01
N TYR A 146 6.13 23.87 13.41
CA TYR A 146 5.94 23.22 12.11
C TYR A 146 5.95 24.23 10.94
N LEU A 147 5.92 25.53 11.24
CA LEU A 147 5.94 26.62 10.26
C LEU A 147 7.34 27.28 10.11
N LYS A 148 8.41 26.67 10.65
CA LYS A 148 9.77 27.16 10.39
C LYS A 148 10.00 27.18 8.89
N LYS A 149 10.12 28.40 8.34
CA LYS A 149 10.37 28.68 6.92
C LYS A 149 11.47 27.76 6.40
N ALA A 150 11.15 27.03 5.32
CA ALA A 150 12.15 26.47 4.43
C ALA A 150 13.01 27.58 3.81
#